data_AF-A0A6L6HIY6-F1
#
_entry.id   AF-A0A6L6HIY6-F1
#
_cell.length_a   1.000
_cell.length_b   1.000
_cell.length_c   1.000
_cell.angle_alpha   90.00
_cell.angle_beta   90.00
_cell.angle_gamma   90.00
#
_symmetry.space_group_name_H-M   'P 1'
#
loop_
_entity.id
_entity.type
_entity.pdbx_description
1 polymer ?
#
loop_
_entity_poly.entity_id
_entity_poly.type
_entity_poly.pdbx_seq_one_letter_code
_entity_poly.pdbx_strand_id
1 'polypeptide(L)'
;MNQPQRAASFPTDRVSARVRRCIAPLSLVSLMALTACGRAPTDDILRGGIPAMTDLHQASTLPPESVRTVARRDFGWRLIYHPAGAPVGADQGAARALCGLERRRVARIERLPRLDPTADPGAAIIDIICA
;
A
#
# COMPACT_ATOMS: atom_id res chain seq x y z
N MET A 1 0.90 29.52 45.46
CA MET A 1 0.77 28.60 46.61
C MET A 1 -0.70 28.51 47.01
N ASN A 2 -1.05 27.46 47.76
CA ASN A 2 -2.36 27.17 48.37
C ASN A 2 -3.54 26.86 47.44
N GLN A 3 -3.99 25.62 47.56
CA GLN A 3 -5.21 25.00 47.05
C GLN A 3 -6.20 24.82 48.22
N PRO A 4 -7.52 24.90 48.00
CA PRO A 4 -8.52 24.27 48.85
C PRO A 4 -9.13 23.00 48.19
N GLN A 5 -9.72 22.11 48.99
CA GLN A 5 -10.21 20.79 48.58
C GLN A 5 -11.74 20.63 48.75
N ARG A 6 -12.24 19.47 48.29
CA ARG A 6 -13.61 18.90 48.43
C ARG A 6 -14.62 19.39 47.35
N ALA A 7 -15.63 18.60 46.98
CA ALA A 7 -16.06 17.28 47.48
C ALA A 7 -16.25 16.26 46.34
N ALA A 8 -16.41 14.97 46.68
CA ALA A 8 -16.70 13.90 45.74
C ALA A 8 -18.20 13.52 45.76
N SER A 9 -18.72 13.02 44.65
CA SER A 9 -20.11 12.57 44.52
C SER A 9 -20.25 11.40 43.53
N PHE A 10 -20.27 10.17 44.04
CA PHE A 10 -20.60 8.95 43.30
C PHE A 10 -21.57 8.07 44.12
N PRO A 11 -22.87 8.02 43.77
CA PRO A 11 -23.80 7.02 44.31
C PRO A 11 -23.93 5.78 43.41
N THR A 12 -23.93 4.59 44.04
CA THR A 12 -24.94 3.49 43.94
C THR A 12 -25.87 3.47 42.70
N ASP A 13 -26.32 2.33 42.11
CA ASP A 13 -26.70 1.01 42.66
C ASP A 13 -27.08 0.08 41.44
N ARG A 14 -27.25 -1.26 41.39
CA ARG A 14 -27.35 -2.43 42.32
C ARG A 14 -26.67 -3.68 41.71
N VAL A 15 -26.62 -4.77 42.47
CA VAL A 15 -26.38 -6.17 41.99
C VAL A 15 -27.66 -7.02 42.11
N SER A 16 -27.79 -8.08 41.30
CA SER A 16 -28.86 -9.11 41.26
C SER A 16 -30.05 -8.83 40.30
N ALA A 17 -30.78 -9.82 39.76
CA ALA A 17 -30.83 -11.26 40.09
C ALA A 17 -31.18 -12.23 38.93
N ARG A 18 -30.69 -13.48 39.06
CA ARG A 18 -31.29 -14.78 38.68
C ARG A 18 -31.98 -14.99 37.30
N VAL A 19 -31.24 -15.69 36.44
CA VAL A 19 -31.60 -16.95 35.70
C VAL A 19 -33.08 -17.39 35.65
N ARG A 20 -33.57 -17.69 34.43
CA ARG A 20 -34.61 -18.71 34.19
C ARG A 20 -34.28 -19.53 32.92
N ARG A 21 -34.48 -20.86 32.96
CA ARG A 21 -34.29 -21.78 31.82
C ARG A 21 -35.60 -21.93 31.01
N CYS A 22 -35.49 -22.25 29.71
CA CYS A 22 -36.05 -23.49 29.13
C CYS A 22 -35.79 -23.67 27.61
N ILE A 23 -35.37 -24.89 27.25
CA ILE A 23 -35.64 -25.61 25.98
C ILE A 23 -35.07 -25.03 24.66
N ALA A 24 -34.44 -25.90 23.87
CA ALA A 24 -33.89 -25.62 22.52
C ALA A 24 -34.81 -26.16 21.41
N PRO A 25 -34.53 -25.83 20.14
CA PRO A 25 -34.13 -26.93 19.23
C PRO A 25 -32.82 -26.66 18.47
N LEU A 26 -32.32 -27.67 17.76
CA LEU A 26 -31.13 -27.59 16.94
C LEU A 26 -31.35 -26.70 15.71
N SER A 27 -30.59 -25.62 15.62
CA SER A 27 -30.30 -24.91 14.36
C SER A 27 -28.79 -24.84 14.18
N LEU A 28 -28.19 -25.97 13.78
CA LEU A 28 -26.76 -26.08 13.46
C LEU A 28 -26.46 -25.46 12.07
N VAL A 29 -26.92 -24.22 11.88
CA VAL A 29 -26.60 -23.39 10.73
C VAL A 29 -25.20 -22.85 10.93
N SER A 30 -24.22 -23.69 10.60
CA SER A 30 -22.81 -23.31 10.49
C SER A 30 -22.64 -22.37 9.30
N LEU A 31 -23.10 -21.12 9.45
CA LEU A 31 -22.76 -20.02 8.59
C LEU A 31 -21.24 -19.87 8.59
N MET A 32 -20.59 -20.42 7.57
CA MET A 32 -19.27 -19.97 7.16
C MET A 32 -19.41 -18.53 6.69
N ALA A 33 -19.39 -17.63 7.67
CA ALA A 33 -19.05 -16.24 7.46
C ALA A 33 -17.60 -16.23 6.95
N LEU A 34 -17.44 -16.37 5.64
CA LEU A 34 -16.28 -15.95 4.89
C LEU A 34 -16.22 -14.41 4.97
N THR A 35 -15.91 -13.92 6.18
CA THR A 35 -15.29 -12.62 6.36
C THR A 35 -13.93 -12.73 5.70
N ALA A 36 -13.90 -12.53 4.38
CA ALA A 36 -12.66 -12.40 3.63
C ALA A 36 -11.82 -11.38 4.39
N CYS A 37 -10.63 -11.78 4.84
CA CYS A 37 -9.76 -10.93 5.65
C CYS A 37 -9.06 -9.87 4.78
N GLY A 38 -9.86 -9.11 4.03
CA GLY A 38 -9.52 -7.78 3.57
C GLY A 38 -9.22 -6.95 4.80
N ARG A 39 -7.94 -6.92 5.17
CA ARG A 39 -7.38 -6.07 6.20
C ARG A 39 -7.86 -4.65 5.91
N ALA A 40 -8.41 -3.96 6.91
CA ALA A 40 -8.79 -2.56 6.74
C ALA A 40 -7.59 -1.79 6.16
N PRO A 41 -7.77 -0.85 5.21
CA PRO A 41 -6.67 -0.23 4.49
C PRO A 41 -5.62 0.29 5.46
N THR A 42 -4.45 -0.33 5.46
CA THR A 42 -3.42 -0.06 6.47
C THR A 42 -2.61 1.17 6.08
N ASP A 43 -2.29 2.00 7.08
CA ASP A 43 -1.31 3.07 6.97
C ASP A 43 0.14 2.53 6.89
N ASP A 44 0.33 1.36 6.26
CA ASP A 44 1.63 0.73 6.08
C ASP A 44 2.48 1.59 5.14
N ILE A 45 3.66 2.00 5.61
CA ILE A 45 4.59 2.84 4.85
C ILE A 45 5.73 1.98 4.32
N LEU A 46 5.87 1.90 3.00
CA LEU A 46 7.00 1.27 2.33
C LEU A 46 8.29 2.04 2.63
N ARG A 47 9.43 1.33 2.65
CA ARG A 47 10.76 1.95 2.76
C ARG A 47 10.89 3.05 1.69
N GLY A 48 11.26 4.27 2.11
CA GLY A 48 11.21 5.47 1.26
C GLY A 48 10.10 6.46 1.62
N GLY A 49 9.15 6.10 2.49
CA GLY A 49 8.08 7.01 2.96
C GLY A 49 6.79 6.95 2.10
N ILE A 50 6.66 5.93 1.26
CA ILE A 50 5.56 5.74 0.31
C ILE A 50 4.41 5.00 1.01
N PRO A 51 3.17 5.49 1.05
CA PRO A 51 2.03 4.70 1.51
C PRO A 51 1.85 3.44 0.64
N ALA A 52 1.59 2.28 1.25
CA ALA A 52 1.41 1.01 0.54
C ALA A 52 0.20 1.01 -0.42
N MET A 53 -0.76 1.93 -0.21
CA MET A 53 -1.89 2.20 -1.10
C MET A 53 -1.54 3.04 -2.35
N THR A 54 -0.29 3.50 -2.51
CA THR A 54 0.11 4.30 -3.67
C THR A 54 0.13 3.44 -4.93
N ASP A 55 -0.72 3.74 -5.92
CA ASP A 55 -0.65 3.12 -7.23
C ASP A 55 0.66 3.55 -7.93
N LEU A 56 1.63 2.64 -7.94
CA LEU A 56 2.94 2.86 -8.55
C LEU A 56 2.88 2.89 -10.09
N HIS A 57 1.86 2.31 -10.72
CA HIS A 57 1.65 2.39 -12.17
C HIS A 57 1.18 3.80 -12.52
N GLN A 58 0.13 4.30 -11.86
CA GLN A 58 -0.33 5.69 -12.02
C GLN A 58 0.77 6.70 -11.68
N ALA A 59 1.48 6.49 -10.56
CA ALA A 59 2.54 7.38 -10.11
C ALA A 59 3.82 7.34 -10.97
N SER A 60 3.94 6.39 -11.91
CA SER A 60 5.00 6.41 -12.93
C SER A 60 4.78 7.48 -14.01
N THR A 61 3.57 8.06 -14.11
CA THR A 61 3.13 8.98 -15.18
C THR A 61 3.16 8.40 -16.61
N LEU A 62 3.40 7.11 -16.76
CA LEU A 62 3.30 6.40 -18.03
C LEU A 62 1.87 5.91 -18.29
N PRO A 63 1.46 5.70 -19.56
CA PRO A 63 0.19 5.06 -19.87
C PRO A 63 0.14 3.65 -19.24
N PRO A 64 -0.92 3.29 -18.50
CA PRO A 64 -0.96 2.07 -17.69
C PRO A 64 -0.78 0.79 -18.53
N GLU A 65 -1.28 0.78 -19.77
CA GLU A 65 -1.13 -0.30 -20.74
C GLU A 65 0.30 -0.47 -21.27
N SER A 66 1.14 0.57 -21.17
CA SER A 66 2.58 0.49 -21.47
C SER A 66 3.36 -0.18 -20.33
N VAL A 67 2.91 -0.05 -19.08
CA VAL A 67 3.62 -0.54 -17.89
C VAL A 67 3.36 -2.03 -17.66
N ARG A 68 4.39 -2.77 -17.22
CA ARG A 68 4.30 -4.19 -16.84
C ARG A 68 4.61 -4.42 -15.37
N THR A 69 5.51 -3.64 -14.78
CA THR A 69 5.80 -3.68 -13.35
C THR A 69 6.49 -2.38 -12.93
N VAL A 70 6.06 -1.81 -11.80
CA VAL A 70 6.82 -0.80 -11.06
C VAL A 70 7.13 -1.37 -9.68
N ALA A 71 8.41 -1.39 -9.28
CA ALA A 71 8.83 -2.02 -8.03
C ALA A 71 9.89 -1.19 -7.31
N ARG A 72 9.65 -0.90 -6.03
CA ARG A 72 10.59 -0.18 -5.16
C ARG A 72 11.84 -1.02 -4.89
N ARG A 73 13.02 -0.38 -4.84
CA ARG A 73 14.36 -1.00 -4.68
C ARG A 73 15.22 -0.11 -3.77
N ASP A 74 16.29 -0.65 -3.19
CA ASP A 74 17.08 0.11 -2.21
C ASP A 74 17.88 1.29 -2.80
N PHE A 75 18.14 1.28 -4.11
CA PHE A 75 18.67 2.43 -4.86
C PHE A 75 17.59 3.42 -5.35
N GLY A 76 16.30 3.06 -5.29
CA GLY A 76 15.19 3.79 -5.91
C GLY A 76 14.13 2.85 -6.48
N TRP A 77 14.07 2.70 -7.80
CA TRP A 77 12.96 2.00 -8.48
C TRP A 77 13.44 1.13 -9.64
N ARG A 78 12.77 -0.02 -9.85
CA ARG A 78 12.83 -0.78 -11.10
C ARG A 78 11.50 -0.64 -11.85
N LEU A 79 11.58 -0.32 -13.13
CA LEU A 79 10.44 -0.20 -14.05
C LEU A 79 10.59 -1.20 -15.19
N ILE A 80 9.50 -1.88 -15.53
CA ILE A 80 9.35 -2.70 -16.73
C ILE A 80 8.15 -2.16 -17.52
N TYR A 81 8.36 -1.80 -18.78
CA TYR A 81 7.38 -1.09 -19.63
C TYR A 81 7.70 -1.28 -21.12
N HIS A 82 6.73 -1.04 -22.00
CA HIS A 82 6.86 -1.05 -23.46
C HIS A 82 7.14 0.37 -23.98
N PRO A 83 8.37 0.70 -24.45
CA PRO A 83 8.68 2.05 -24.94
C PRO A 83 7.88 2.44 -26.18
N ALA A 84 7.43 1.47 -26.99
CA ALA A 84 6.60 1.72 -28.17
C ALA A 84 5.19 2.25 -27.85
N GLY A 85 4.70 2.04 -26.62
CA GLY A 85 3.45 2.60 -26.10
C GLY A 85 3.65 3.76 -25.12
N ALA A 86 4.86 4.33 -25.05
CA ALA A 86 5.22 5.35 -24.06
C ALA A 86 5.59 6.68 -24.73
N PRO A 87 5.38 7.84 -24.07
CA PRO A 87 5.69 9.15 -24.63
C PRO A 87 7.21 9.36 -24.81
N VAL A 88 7.59 10.30 -25.69
CA VAL A 88 8.99 10.69 -25.88
C VAL A 88 9.58 11.17 -24.56
N GLY A 89 10.68 10.57 -24.13
CA GLY A 89 11.32 10.85 -22.84
C GLY A 89 10.69 10.12 -21.64
N ALA A 90 9.84 9.12 -21.86
CA ALA A 90 9.21 8.25 -20.85
C ALA A 90 10.11 7.93 -19.63
N ASP A 91 11.32 7.41 -19.89
CA ASP A 91 12.32 7.05 -18.86
C ASP A 91 12.58 8.21 -17.88
N GLN A 92 12.74 9.44 -18.39
CA GLN A 92 12.97 10.66 -17.62
C GLN A 92 11.70 11.28 -17.04
N GLY A 93 10.52 10.97 -17.58
CA GLY A 93 9.24 11.28 -16.94
C GLY A 93 9.07 10.43 -15.68
N ALA A 94 9.07 9.11 -15.86
CA ALA A 94 8.92 8.12 -14.80
C ALA A 94 10.00 8.25 -13.71
N ALA A 95 11.26 8.50 -14.07
CA ALA A 95 12.32 8.70 -13.09
C ALA A 95 12.03 9.89 -12.16
N ARG A 96 11.61 11.04 -12.72
CA ARG A 96 11.30 12.24 -11.93
C ARG A 96 10.03 12.07 -11.08
N ALA A 97 9.01 11.41 -11.60
CA ALA A 97 7.80 11.11 -10.85
C ALA A 97 8.09 10.17 -9.67
N LEU A 98 8.74 9.03 -9.92
CA LEU A 98 9.00 7.99 -8.91
C LEU A 98 10.01 8.42 -7.84
N CYS A 99 11.13 9.08 -8.21
CA CYS A 99 12.02 9.66 -7.19
C CYS A 99 11.33 10.81 -6.41
N GLY A 100 10.43 11.54 -7.06
CA GLY A 100 9.60 12.57 -6.42
C GLY A 100 8.73 12.03 -5.27
N LEU A 101 8.26 10.78 -5.35
CA LEU A 101 7.53 10.13 -4.26
C LEU A 101 8.38 9.95 -2.99
N GLU A 102 9.65 9.54 -3.13
CA GLU A 102 10.61 9.49 -2.00
C GLU A 102 11.08 10.90 -1.57
N ARG A 103 10.63 11.98 -2.24
CA ARG A 103 11.14 13.38 -2.16
C ARG A 103 12.61 13.54 -2.55
N ARG A 104 13.10 12.67 -3.44
CA ARG A 104 14.51 12.55 -3.85
C ARG A 104 14.72 12.98 -5.29
N ARG A 105 15.97 13.26 -5.67
CA ARG A 105 16.33 13.68 -7.04
C ARG A 105 16.64 12.45 -7.89
N VAL A 106 16.52 12.54 -9.22
CA VAL A 106 17.05 11.50 -10.11
C VAL A 106 18.57 11.63 -10.13
N ALA A 107 19.28 10.59 -9.71
CA ALA A 107 20.73 10.50 -9.80
C ALA A 107 21.18 9.90 -11.13
N ARG A 108 20.50 8.84 -11.57
CA ARG A 108 20.81 8.09 -12.79
C ARG A 108 19.62 7.23 -13.25
N ILE A 109 19.59 6.91 -14.54
CA ILE A 109 18.76 5.86 -15.12
C ILE A 109 19.70 4.87 -15.81
N GLU A 110 19.58 3.58 -15.50
CA GLU A 110 20.38 2.50 -16.09
C GLU A 110 19.45 1.52 -16.80
N ARG A 111 19.65 1.29 -18.10
CA ARG A 111 18.84 0.36 -18.90
C ARG A 111 19.46 -1.03 -18.86
N LEU A 112 18.73 -1.99 -18.33
CA LEU A 112 19.18 -3.38 -18.18
C LEU A 112 18.90 -4.19 -19.45
N PRO A 113 19.80 -5.09 -19.87
CA PRO A 113 19.51 -6.06 -20.93
C PRO A 113 18.45 -7.06 -20.44
N ARG A 114 17.56 -7.51 -21.33
CA ARG A 114 16.72 -8.68 -21.06
C ARG A 114 17.50 -9.96 -21.32
N LEU A 115 17.41 -10.90 -20.38
CA LEU A 115 17.98 -12.25 -20.51
C LEU A 115 17.17 -13.11 -21.49
N ASP A 116 15.85 -12.91 -21.53
CA ASP A 116 14.94 -13.46 -22.54
C ASP A 116 14.12 -12.30 -23.16
N PRO A 117 14.39 -11.94 -24.42
CA PRO A 117 13.59 -10.96 -25.17
C PRO A 117 12.25 -11.49 -25.71
N THR A 118 12.04 -12.81 -25.73
CA THR A 118 10.86 -13.46 -26.33
C THR A 118 9.68 -13.60 -25.37
N ALA A 119 9.95 -13.71 -24.07
CA ALA A 119 8.92 -13.78 -23.03
C ALA A 119 8.06 -12.51 -22.88
N ASP A 120 8.56 -11.34 -23.30
CA ASP A 120 7.86 -10.04 -23.23
C ASP A 120 8.43 -9.10 -24.31
N PRO A 121 8.08 -9.32 -25.60
CA PRO A 121 8.74 -8.68 -26.73
C PRO A 121 8.59 -7.16 -26.75
N GLY A 122 9.70 -6.45 -26.95
CA GLY A 122 9.71 -4.99 -27.08
C GLY A 122 9.61 -4.22 -25.76
N ALA A 123 9.40 -4.86 -24.62
CA ALA A 123 9.48 -4.20 -23.31
C ALA A 123 10.92 -4.00 -22.84
N ALA A 124 11.20 -2.84 -22.25
CA ALA A 124 12.47 -2.49 -21.64
C ALA A 124 12.41 -2.63 -20.11
N ILE A 125 13.58 -2.87 -19.51
CA ILE A 125 13.80 -2.83 -18.06
C ILE A 125 14.74 -1.67 -17.77
N ILE A 126 14.35 -0.76 -16.88
CA ILE A 126 15.23 0.30 -16.37
C ILE A 126 15.27 0.30 -14.85
N ASP A 127 16.46 0.53 -14.30
CA ASP A 127 16.67 0.90 -12.90
C ASP A 127 16.84 2.42 -12.82
N ILE A 128 16.11 3.02 -11.89
CA ILE A 128 16.09 4.44 -11.61
C ILE A 128 16.74 4.61 -10.24
N ILE A 129 17.92 5.23 -10.23
CA ILE A 129 18.68 5.51 -9.02
C ILE A 129 18.31 6.92 -8.57
N CYS A 130 17.81 7.03 -7.33
CA CYS A 130 17.50 8.31 -6.72
C CYS A 130 18.65 8.78 -5.79
N ALA A 131 18.81 10.10 -5.64
CA ALA A 131 19.66 10.76 -4.65
C ALA A 131 18.78 11.45 -3.59
#